data_AF-A0AAV9CGG2-F1
#
_entry.id   AF-A0AAV9CGG2-F1
#
_cell.length_a   1.000
_cell.length_b   1.000
_cell.length_c   1.000
_cell.angle_alpha   90.00
_cell.angle_beta   90.00
_cell.angle_gamma   90.00
#
_symmetry.space_group_name_H-M   'P 1'
#
loop_
_entity.id
_entity.type
_entity.pdbx_description
1 polymer ?
#
loop_
_entity_poly.entity_id
_entity_poly.type
_entity_poly.pdbx_seq_one_letter_code
_entity_poly.pdbx_strand_id
1 'polypeptide(L)' 'MTHRTRCSAAISQLARGRNKDEESSELQSLAANALLKEYKKKASSKIDLITTTLGNMKLLP' A
#
# COMPACT_ATOMS: atom_id res chain seq x y z
N MET A 1 23.13 -34.05 -9.45
CA MET A 1 22.20 -33.26 -8.62
C MET A 1 22.26 -31.79 -9.05
N THR A 2 21.54 -31.36 -10.08
CA THR A 2 21.70 -29.99 -10.65
C THR A 2 20.43 -29.46 -11.35
N HIS A 3 19.26 -29.53 -10.73
CA HIS A 3 18.03 -28.92 -11.30
C HIS A 3 17.24 -27.98 -10.36
N ARG A 4 17.71 -27.71 -9.13
CA ARG A 4 16.96 -26.92 -8.13
C ARG A 4 17.36 -25.43 -8.05
N THR A 5 18.12 -24.90 -9.00
CA THR A 5 18.64 -23.51 -8.94
C THR A 5 17.87 -22.52 -9.81
N ARG A 6 17.25 -22.94 -10.92
CA ARG A 6 16.51 -22.05 -11.84
C ARG A 6 15.22 -21.51 -11.24
N CYS A 7 14.45 -22.35 -10.53
CA CYS A 7 13.22 -21.90 -9.88
C CYS A 7 13.53 -20.91 -8.76
N SER A 8 14.59 -21.14 -7.99
CA SER A 8 15.02 -20.20 -6.93
C SER A 8 15.50 -18.87 -7.51
N ALA A 9 16.24 -18.90 -8.62
CA ALA A 9 16.67 -17.69 -9.33
C ALA A 9 15.47 -16.92 -9.92
N ALA A 10 14.52 -17.60 -10.55
CA ALA A 10 13.30 -16.99 -11.11
C ALA A 10 12.42 -16.36 -10.02
N ILE A 11 12.22 -17.05 -8.88
CA ILE A 11 11.50 -16.51 -7.72
C ILE A 11 12.23 -15.29 -7.14
N SER A 12 13.56 -15.34 -7.07
CA SER A 12 14.37 -14.23 -6.58
C SER A 12 14.34 -13.02 -7.51
N GLN A 13 14.26 -13.23 -8.83
CA GLN A 13 14.10 -12.16 -9.82
C GLN A 13 12.71 -11.53 -9.75
N LEU A 14 11.64 -12.33 -9.60
CA LEU A 14 10.28 -11.84 -9.37
C LEU A 14 10.18 -11.04 -8.05
N ALA A 15 10.85 -11.50 -7.00
CA ALA A 15 10.88 -10.82 -5.71
C ALA A 15 11.72 -9.53 -5.74
N ARG A 16 12.82 -9.49 -6.50
CA ARG A 16 13.68 -8.29 -6.67
C ARG A 16 13.07 -7.22 -7.57
N GLY A 17 12.17 -7.59 -8.49
CA GLY A 17 11.51 -6.66 -9.42
C GLY A 17 10.35 -5.85 -8.82
N ARG A 18 9.85 -6.22 -7.63
CA ARG A 18 8.91 -5.40 -6.85
C ARG A 18 9.68 -4.26 -6.20
N ASN A 19 10.10 -3.29 -7.02
CA ASN A 19 10.66 -2.04 -6.55
C ASN A 19 9.66 -1.38 -5.59
N LYS A 20 10.14 -1.04 -4.40
CA LYS A 20 9.37 -1.08 -3.15
C LYS A 20 8.86 0.30 -2.69
N ASP A 21 9.10 1.34 -3.48
CA ASP A 21 8.88 2.74 -3.07
C ASP A 21 7.74 3.44 -3.84
N GLU A 22 7.68 3.31 -5.17
CA GLU A 22 6.68 4.02 -6.00
C GLU A 22 5.29 3.37 -5.94
N GLU A 23 5.20 2.04 -6.16
CA GLU A 23 3.95 1.26 -6.00
C GLU A 23 3.40 1.37 -4.58
N SER A 24 4.29 1.48 -3.60
CA SER A 24 3.91 1.60 -2.20
C SER A 24 3.13 2.90 -1.95
N SER A 25 3.54 4.00 -2.59
CA SER A 25 2.94 5.32 -2.41
C SER A 25 1.55 5.42 -3.06
N GLU A 26 1.38 4.85 -4.25
CA GLU A 26 0.07 4.79 -4.92
C GLU A 26 -0.92 3.89 -4.18
N LEU A 27 -0.48 2.70 -3.76
CA LEU A 27 -1.30 1.77 -2.99
C LEU A 27 -1.70 2.33 -1.62
N GLN A 28 -0.78 3.04 -0.96
CA GLN A 28 -1.05 3.74 0.29
C GLN A 28 -2.09 4.85 0.10
N SER A 29 -1.95 5.64 -0.97
CA SER A 29 -2.92 6.69 -1.32
C SER A 29 -4.30 6.11 -1.63
N LEU A 30 -4.37 4.97 -2.33
CA LEU A 30 -5.60 4.25 -2.60
C LEU A 30 -6.26 3.72 -1.31
N ALA A 31 -5.47 3.13 -0.42
CA ALA A 31 -5.96 2.63 0.87
C ALA A 31 -6.48 3.77 1.76
N ALA A 32 -5.80 4.91 1.80
CA ALA A 32 -6.24 6.11 2.52
C ALA A 32 -7.59 6.62 2.02
N ASN A 33 -7.79 6.66 0.69
CA ASN A 33 -9.06 7.03 0.08
C ASN A 33 -10.20 6.05 0.39
N ALA A 34 -9.92 4.74 0.39
CA ALA A 34 -10.90 3.73 0.76
C ALA A 34 -11.34 3.87 2.24
N LEU A 35 -10.37 4.12 3.13
CA LEU A 35 -10.62 4.40 4.55
C LEU A 35 -11.51 5.63 4.74
N LEU A 36 -11.22 6.74 4.06
CA LEU A 36 -12.04 7.95 4.10
C LEU A 36 -13.49 7.68 3.68
N LYS A 37 -13.68 6.93 2.59
CA LYS A 37 -15.01 6.58 2.08
C LYS A 37 -15.81 5.73 3.07
N GLU A 38 -15.14 4.78 3.73
CA GLU A 38 -15.77 3.92 4.75
C GLU A 38 -16.10 4.69 6.03
N TYR A 39 -15.21 5.56 6.51
CA TYR A 39 -15.46 6.40 7.67
C TYR A 39 -16.60 7.38 7.43
N LYS A 40 -16.70 7.96 6.23
CA LYS A 40 -17.83 8.85 5.88
C LYS A 40 -19.18 8.15 6.01
N LYS A 41 -19.24 6.84 5.70
CA LYS A 41 -20.46 6.03 5.79
C LYS A 41 -20.74 5.51 7.19
N LYS A 42 -19.71 4.99 7.87
CA LYS A 42 -19.85 4.21 9.11
C LYS A 42 -19.59 5.01 10.38
N ALA A 43 -18.83 6.10 10.27
CA ALA A 43 -18.36 6.88 11.42
C ALA A 43 -18.08 8.34 11.01
N SER A 44 -19.10 9.01 10.45
CA SER A 44 -19.02 10.40 9.95
C SER A 44 -18.42 11.37 10.98
N SER A 45 -18.73 11.20 12.27
CA SER A 45 -18.18 12.03 13.36
C SER A 45 -16.66 11.92 13.55
N LYS A 46 -16.01 10.92 12.95
CA LYS A 46 -14.56 10.69 13.04
C LYS A 46 -13.82 11.04 11.74
N ILE A 47 -14.53 11.56 10.74
CA ILE A 47 -13.96 11.83 9.42
C ILE A 47 -12.85 12.89 9.47
N ASP A 48 -13.00 13.92 10.30
CA ASP A 48 -11.99 14.97 10.43
C ASP A 48 -10.72 14.43 11.07
N LEU A 49 -10.86 13.62 12.13
CA LEU A 49 -9.73 12.99 12.81
C LEU A 49 -8.92 12.07 11.88
N ILE A 50 -9.60 11.23 11.09
CA ILE A 50 -8.91 10.33 10.16
C ILE A 50 -8.29 11.09 8.99
N THR A 51 -8.94 12.15 8.51
CA THR A 51 -8.41 13.02 7.45
C THR A 51 -7.12 13.70 7.90
N THR A 52 -7.11 14.31 9.09
CA THR A 52 -5.89 14.92 9.67
C THR A 52 -4.78 13.89 9.87
N THR A 53 -5.12 12.68 10.35
CA THR A 53 -4.13 11.62 10.57
C THR A 53 -3.48 11.18 9.26
N LEU A 54 -4.28 10.90 8.23
CA LEU A 54 -3.78 10.46 6.91
C LEU A 54 -2.99 11.57 6.20
N GLY A 55 -3.40 12.83 6.35
CA GLY A 55 -2.66 14.00 5.84
C GLY A 55 -1.29 14.16 6.51
N ASN A 56 -1.21 14.02 7.83
CA ASN A 56 0.07 14.07 8.57
C ASN A 56 1.04 12.94 8.15
N MET A 57 0.50 11.81 7.71
CA MET A 57 1.28 10.67 7.20
C MET A 57 1.65 10.81 5.72
N LYS A 58 1.27 11.91 5.05
CA LYS A 58 1.48 12.15 3.60
C LYS A 58 0.86 11.07 2.71
N LEU A 59 -0.27 10.49 3.15
CA LEU A 59 -1.00 9.44 2.43
C LEU A 59 -2.21 9.99 1.66
N LEU A 60 -2.48 11.29 1.79
CA LEU A 60 -3.47 12.00 0.98
C LEU A 60 -2.71 12.91 0.01
N PRO A 61 -3.19 13.04 -1.24
CA PRO A 61 -2.64 13.98 -2.20
C PRO A 61 -2.83 15.44 -1.77
#